data_AF-A0A285N981-F1
#
_entry.id   AF-A0A285N981-F1
#
_cell.length_a   1.000
_cell.length_b   1.000
_cell.length_c   1.000
_cell.angle_alpha   90.00
_cell.angle_beta   90.00
_cell.angle_gamma   90.00
#
_symmetry.space_group_name_H-M   'P 1'
#
loop_
_entity.id
_entity.type
_entity.pdbx_description
1 polymer ?
#
loop_
_entity_poly.entity_id
_entity_poly.type
_entity_poly.pdbx_seq_one_letter_code
_entity_poly.pdbx_strand_id
1 'polypeptide(L)' 'MSEYGSERKAAWQGLLESAQDCPDLEAWRLRLHGIAAGMQAAGEIDALEAFDLRQLADAAFSFFMEQRLDARR' A
#
# COMPACT_ATOMS: atom_id res chain seq x y z
N MET A 1 23.99 1.52 9.33
CA MET A 1 22.76 2.08 9.88
C MET A 1 21.68 1.95 8.81
N SER A 2 20.64 1.15 9.05
CA SER A 2 19.42 1.20 8.23
C SER A 2 18.22 1.10 9.18
N GLU A 3 18.12 2.08 10.08
CA GLU A 3 16.93 2.27 10.91
C GLU A 3 15.77 2.80 10.06
N TYR A 4 16.08 3.63 9.05
CA TYR A 4 15.14 4.19 8.09
C TYR A 4 14.33 3.16 7.29
N GLY A 5 14.91 1.99 6.99
CA GLY A 5 14.21 0.93 6.26
C GLY A 5 13.14 0.23 7.09
N SER A 6 13.34 0.10 8.40
CA SER A 6 12.37 -0.56 9.30
C SER A 6 11.19 0.33 9.61
N GLU A 7 11.41 1.62 9.88
CA GLU A 7 10.33 2.57 10.18
C GLU A 7 9.42 2.79 8.96
N ARG A 8 10.01 2.89 7.76
CA ARG A 8 9.24 3.04 6.52
C ARG A 8 8.38 1.82 6.21
N LYS A 9 8.94 0.61 6.41
CA LYS A 9 8.17 -0.63 6.27
C LYS A 9 7.03 -0.72 7.27
N ALA A 10 7.26 -0.34 8.52
CA ALA A 10 6.22 -0.31 9.55
C ALA A 10 5.11 0.71 9.21
N ALA A 11 5.48 1.90 8.75
CA ALA A 11 4.53 2.91 8.29
C ALA A 11 3.70 2.40 7.10
N TRP A 12 4.34 1.73 6.14
CA TRP A 12 3.65 1.14 4.99
C TRP A 12 2.73 -0.01 5.39
N GLN A 13 3.15 -0.83 6.34
CA GLN A 13 2.33 -1.92 6.87
C GLN A 13 1.06 -1.39 7.56
N GLY A 14 1.16 -0.33 8.36
CA GLY A 14 0.00 0.33 8.97
C GLY A 14 -0.99 0.89 7.94
N LEU A 15 -0.48 1.43 6.82
CA LEU A 15 -1.32 1.87 5.70
C LEU A 15 -2.03 0.72 5.01
N LEU A 16 -1.37 -0.44 4.90
CA LEU A 16 -1.96 -1.65 4.31
C LEU A 16 -3.06 -2.25 5.20
N GLU A 17 -2.85 -2.27 6.51
CA GLU A 17 -3.81 -2.80 7.50
C GLU A 17 -5.10 -1.97 7.55
N SER A 18 -5.03 -0.66 7.27
CA SER A 18 -6.22 0.22 7.22
C SER A 18 -7.24 -0.11 6.11
N ALA A 19 -6.90 -1.00 5.17
CA ALA A 19 -7.77 -1.41 4.07
C ALA A 19 -9.04 -2.12 4.55
N GLN A 20 -8.97 -2.85 5.67
CA GLN A 20 -10.08 -3.63 6.20
C GLN A 20 -11.30 -2.75 6.48
N ASP A 21 -11.06 -1.56 7.03
CA ASP A 21 -12.08 -0.59 7.42
C ASP A 21 -12.45 0.39 6.30
N CYS A 22 -11.80 0.32 5.14
CA CYS A 22 -11.98 1.33 4.09
C CYS A 22 -13.18 0.97 3.17
N PRO A 23 -14.29 1.73 3.16
CA PRO A 23 -15.48 1.36 2.38
C PRO A 23 -15.19 1.23 0.87
N ASP A 24 -14.26 2.03 0.36
CA ASP A 24 -13.84 2.02 -1.04
C ASP A 24 -12.38 1.56 -1.18
N LEU A 25 -12.20 0.27 -1.49
CA LEU A 25 -10.87 -0.34 -1.66
C LEU A 25 -10.15 0.17 -2.91
N GLU A 26 -10.87 0.58 -3.95
CA GLU A 26 -10.23 1.09 -5.16
C GLU A 26 -9.64 2.48 -4.91
N ALA A 27 -10.41 3.36 -4.27
CA ALA A 27 -9.90 4.67 -3.84
C ALA A 27 -8.72 4.54 -2.86
N TRP A 28 -8.77 3.55 -1.95
CA TRP A 28 -7.65 3.24 -1.06
C TRP A 28 -6.39 2.82 -1.84
N ARG A 29 -6.51 1.89 -2.79
CA ARG A 29 -5.40 1.42 -3.64
C ARG A 29 -4.77 2.58 -4.43
N LEU A 30 -5.59 3.43 -5.04
CA LEU A 30 -5.14 4.60 -5.80
C LEU A 30 -4.42 5.62 -4.90
N ARG A 31 -4.88 5.81 -3.66
CA ARG A 31 -4.20 6.66 -2.69
C ARG A 31 -2.80 6.14 -2.38
N LEU A 32 -2.63 4.83 -2.15
CA LEU A 32 -1.31 4.23 -1.91
C LEU A 32 -0.37 4.38 -3.10
N HIS A 33 -0.89 4.23 -4.33
CA HIS A 33 -0.12 4.51 -5.54
C HIS A 33 0.34 5.97 -5.59
N GLY A 34 -0.54 6.91 -5.25
CA GLY A 34 -0.22 8.33 -5.16
C GLY A 34 0.86 8.65 -4.12
N ILE A 35 0.83 7.99 -2.95
CA ILE A 35 1.85 8.15 -1.92
C ILE A 35 3.21 7.61 -2.41
N ALA A 36 3.24 6.41 -2.98
CA ALA A 36 4.49 5.83 -3.52
C ALA A 36 5.08 6.70 -4.65
N ALA A 37 4.23 7.23 -5.53
CA ALA A 37 4.66 8.16 -6.57
C ALA A 37 5.17 9.50 -5.98
N GLY A 38 4.53 10.01 -4.93
CA GLY A 38 4.96 11.22 -4.22
C GLY A 38 6.33 11.05 -3.56
N MET A 39 6.55 9.93 -2.88
CA MET A 39 7.84 9.58 -2.26
C MET A 39 8.95 9.45 -3.32
N GLN A 40 8.63 8.83 -4.47
CA GLN A 40 9.56 8.74 -5.59
C GLN A 40 9.91 10.12 -6.15
N ALA A 41 8.91 10.98 -6.34
CA ALA A 41 9.11 12.34 -6.86
C ALA A 41 9.90 13.23 -5.89
N ALA A 42 9.75 13.00 -4.58
CA ALA A 42 10.54 13.67 -3.54
C ALA A 42 11.98 13.12 -3.41
N GLY A 43 12.32 12.03 -4.11
CA GLY A 43 13.62 11.37 -4.03
C GLY A 43 13.84 10.59 -2.72
N GLU A 44 12.76 10.29 -1.99
CA GLU A 44 12.81 9.53 -0.73
C GLU A 44 13.01 8.03 -0.94
N ILE A 45 12.58 7.54 -2.10
CA ILE A 45 12.68 6.15 -2.57
C ILE A 45 13.06 6.14 -4.04
N ASP A 46 13.70 5.06 -4.49
CA ASP A 46 14.03 4.87 -5.90
C ASP A 46 12.83 4.33 -6.71
N ALA A 47 13.01 4.21 -8.02
CA ALA A 47 11.97 3.74 -8.93
C ALA A 47 11.58 2.27 -8.69
N LEU A 48 12.50 1.44 -8.20
CA LEU A 48 12.26 0.03 -7.91
C LEU A 48 11.44 -0.11 -6.63
N GLU A 49 11.83 0.59 -5.57
CA GLU A 49 11.09 0.62 -4.30
C GLU A 49 9.68 1.18 -4.53
N ALA A 50 9.53 2.26 -5.30
CA ALA A 50 8.21 2.78 -5.65
C ALA A 50 7.35 1.78 -6.44
N PHE A 51 7.96 0.98 -7.31
CA PHE A 51 7.29 -0.10 -8.03
C PHE A 51 6.83 -1.20 -7.09
N ASP A 52 7.71 -1.67 -6.20
CA ASP A 52 7.38 -2.72 -5.22
C ASP A 52 6.24 -2.29 -4.29
N LEU A 53 6.22 -1.02 -3.84
CA LEU A 53 5.14 -0.50 -3.00
C LEU A 53 3.79 -0.47 -3.73
N ARG A 54 3.78 -0.15 -5.03
CA ARG A 54 2.56 -0.19 -5.86
C ARG A 54 2.06 -1.63 -6.05
N GLN A 55 2.98 -2.56 -6.34
CA GLN A 55 2.65 -3.99 -6.46
C GLN A 55 2.06 -4.55 -5.16
N LEU A 56 2.61 -4.14 -4.01
CA LEU A 56 2.10 -4.55 -2.70
C LEU A 56 0.69 -4.00 -2.44
N ALA A 57 0.42 -2.75 -2.82
CA ALA A 57 -0.92 -2.17 -2.74
C ALA A 57 -1.93 -2.93 -3.62
N ASP A 58 -1.53 -3.36 -4.83
CA ASP A 58 -2.38 -4.12 -5.74
C ASP A 58 -2.65 -5.55 -5.24
N ALA A 59 -1.64 -6.21 -4.66
CA ALA A 59 -1.78 -7.51 -4.03
C ALA A 59 -2.74 -7.46 -2.83
N ALA A 60 -2.56 -6.47 -1.95
CA ALA A 60 -3.44 -6.27 -0.80
C ALA A 60 -4.87 -5.92 -1.24
N PHE A 61 -5.06 -5.09 -2.27
CA PHE A 61 -6.38 -4.83 -2.87
C PHE A 61 -7.08 -6.13 -3.29
N SER A 62 -6.38 -6.98 -4.04
CA SER A 62 -6.92 -8.24 -4.52
C SER A 62 -7.36 -9.14 -3.37
N PHE A 63 -6.50 -9.26 -2.34
CA PHE A 63 -6.80 -10.01 -1.12
C PHE A 63 -8.03 -9.49 -0.38
N PHE A 64 -8.14 -8.19 -0.13
CA PHE A 64 -9.29 -7.62 0.58
C PHE A 64 -10.58 -7.66 -0.25
N MET A 65 -10.47 -7.56 -1.58
CA MET A 65 -11.61 -7.76 -2.49
C MET A 65 -12.13 -9.20 -2.40
N GLU A 66 -11.25 -10.20 -2.45
CA GLU A 66 -11.61 -11.61 -2.28
C GLU A 66 -12.29 -11.85 -0.93
N GLN A 67 -11.72 -11.34 0.17
CA GLN A 67 -12.34 -11.45 1.49
C GLN A 67 -13.75 -10.86 1.56
N ARG A 68 -14.00 -9.72 0.90
CA ARG A 68 -15.34 -9.11 0.84
C ARG A 68 -16.33 -9.90 0.02
N LEU A 69 -15.87 -10.56 -1.03
CA LEU A 69 -16.71 -11.42 -1.86
C LEU A 69 -17.09 -12.69 -1.09
N ASP A 70 -16.13 -13.28 -0.37
CA ASP A 70 -16.39 -14.48 0.43
C ASP A 70 -17.25 -14.18 1.68
N ALA A 71 -17.10 -13.02 2.32
CA ALA A 71 -17.95 -12.62 3.46
C ALA A 71 -19.43 -12.36 3.08
N ARG A 72 -19.75 -12.28 1.78
CA ARG A 72 -21.11 -12.08 1.27
C ARG A 72 -21.77 -13.39 0.79
N ARG A 73 -21.04 -14.50 0.78
CA ARG A 73 -21.55 -15.84 0.46
C ARG A 73 -22.11 -16.53 1.69
#